data_AF-A0A812W8N2-F1
#
_entry.id   AF-A0A812W8N2-F1
#
_cell.length_a   1.000
_cell.length_b   1.000
_cell.length_c   1.000
_cell.angle_alpha   90.00
_cell.angle_beta   90.00
_cell.angle_gamma   90.00
#
_symmetry.space_group_name_H-M   'P 1'
#
loop_
_entity.id
_entity.type
_entity.pdbx_description
1 polymer ?
#
loop_
_entity_poly.entity_id
_entity_poly.type
_entity_poly.pdbx_seq_one_letter_code
_entity_poly.pdbx_strand_id
1 'polypeptide(L)' 'MFTEDGGVLHFNTPKVQAAVGANTYVITGQPENKRLEELLPGIIHQLPGANFEFWDGFS' A
#
# COMPACT_ATOMS: atom_id res chain seq x y z
N MET A 1 0.31 -0.63 -4.21
CA MET A 1 -0.91 -1.20 -4.81
C MET A 1 -0.89 -2.69 -4.55
N PHE A 2 -1.93 -3.24 -3.92
CA PHE A 2 -2.03 -4.67 -3.67
C PHE A 2 -2.38 -5.41 -4.96
N THR A 3 -1.71 -6.53 -5.21
CA THR A 3 -1.92 -7.38 -6.38
C THR A 3 -2.59 -8.69 -5.97
N GLU A 4 -3.26 -9.36 -6.91
CA GLU A 4 -4.04 -10.58 -6.63
C GLU A 4 -3.17 -11.78 -6.24
N ASP A 5 -1.88 -11.76 -6.59
CA ASP A 5 -0.89 -12.77 -6.24
C ASP A 5 -0.30 -12.60 -4.83
N GLY A 6 -0.84 -11.66 -4.03
CA GLY A 6 -0.38 -11.39 -2.66
C GLY A 6 0.84 -10.48 -2.57
N GLY A 7 1.30 -9.93 -3.71
CA GLY A 7 2.35 -8.93 -3.77
C GLY A 7 1.86 -7.50 -3.52
N VAL A 8 2.84 -6.59 -3.43
CA VAL A 8 2.61 -5.15 -3.37
C VAL A 8 3.50 -4.47 -4.41
N LEU A 9 2.87 -3.85 -5.40
CA LEU A 9 3.54 -2.89 -6.28
C LEU A 9 3.78 -1.60 -5.50
N HIS A 10 5.00 -1.40 -5.04
CA HIS A 10 5.43 -0.29 -4.20
C HIS A 10 6.09 0.82 -5.03
N PHE A 11 5.83 2.07 -4.68
CA PHE A 11 6.49 3.23 -5.28
C PHE A 11 7.10 4.07 -4.17
N ASN A 12 8.42 4.28 -4.22
CA ASN A 12 9.09 5.19 -3.32
C ASN A 12 9.06 6.61 -3.89
N THR A 13 8.51 7.57 -3.15
CA THR A 13 8.42 8.99 -3.55
C THR A 13 7.87 9.23 -4.97
N PRO A 14 6.72 8.63 -5.37
CA PRO A 14 6.18 8.86 -6.71
C PRO A 14 5.67 10.29 -6.89
N LYS A 15 5.69 10.76 -8.14
CA LYS A 15 4.88 11.92 -8.53
C LYS A 15 3.44 11.45 -8.71
N VAL A 16 2.50 12.16 -8.08
CA VAL A 16 1.06 11.87 -8.17
C VAL A 16 0.33 13.06 -8.77
N GLN A 17 -0.52 12.79 -9.75
CA GLN A 17 -1.49 13.74 -10.31
C GLN A 17 -2.88 13.13 -10.18
N ALA A 18 -3.87 13.96 -9.84
CA ALA A 18 -5.23 13.47 -9.61
C ALA A 18 -6.26 14.42 -10.26
N ALA A 19 -7.23 13.82 -10.94
CA ALA A 19 -8.47 14.46 -11.35
C ALA A 19 -9.60 13.84 -10.52
N VAL A 20 -9.78 14.36 -9.29
CA VAL A 20 -10.70 13.77 -8.30
C VAL A 20 -12.15 13.75 -8.80
N GLY A 21 -12.61 14.81 -9.46
CA GLY A 21 -13.95 14.85 -10.06
C GLY A 21 -14.19 13.84 -11.18
N ALA A 22 -13.12 13.27 -11.73
CA ALA A 22 -13.16 12.23 -12.77
C ALA A 22 -12.69 10.85 -12.25
N ASN A 23 -12.51 10.69 -10.92
CA ASN A 23 -12.02 9.45 -10.30
C ASN A 23 -10.73 8.91 -10.92
N THR A 24 -9.85 9.79 -11.42
CA THR A 24 -8.65 9.40 -12.17
C THR A 24 -7.40 9.83 -11.42
N TYR A 25 -6.48 8.88 -11.23
CA TYR A 25 -5.20 9.09 -10.58
C TYR A 25 -4.08 8.60 -11.50
N VAL A 26 -3.04 9.42 -11.64
CA VAL A 26 -1.82 9.10 -12.40
C VAL A 26 -0.66 9.08 -11.43
N ILE A 27 0.03 7.94 -11.36
CA ILE A 27 1.20 7.72 -10.52
C ILE A 27 2.40 7.52 -11.44
N THR A 28 3.46 8.32 -11.26
CA THR A 28 4.69 8.22 -12.05
C THR A 28 5.88 8.05 -11.12
N GLY A 29 6.67 7.01 -11.35
CA GLY A 29 7.85 6.66 -10.55
C GLY A 29 8.32 5.26 -10.88
N GLN A 30 9.43 4.83 -10.27
CA GLN A 30 9.94 3.48 -10.40
C GLN A 30 9.12 2.52 -9.51
N PRO A 31 8.46 1.50 -10.08
CA PRO A 31 7.81 0.48 -9.28
C PRO A 31 8.81 -0.55 -8.75
N GLU A 32 8.55 -1.05 -7.55
CA GLU A 32 9.20 -2.21 -6.95
C GLU A 32 8.13 -3.23 -6.57
N ASN A 33 8.25 -4.46 -7.06
CA ASN A 33 7.41 -5.56 -6.57
C ASN A 33 8.00 -6.06 -5.26
N LYS A 34 7.27 -5.87 -4.17
CA LYS A 34 7.65 -6.33 -2.83
C LYS A 34 6.62 -7.29 -2.29
N ARG A 35 7.04 -8.17 -1.39
CA ARG A 35 6.09 -8.91 -0.57
C ARG A 35 5.59 -8.08 0.59
N LEU A 36 4.42 -8.45 1.12
CA LEU A 36 3.81 -7.75 2.25
C LEU A 36 4.70 -7.76 3.50
N GLU A 37 5.40 -8.88 3.75
CA GLU A 37 6.22 -9.06 4.95
C GLU A 37 7.43 -8.12 4.98
N GLU A 38 7.93 -7.71 3.81
CA GLU A 38 9.05 -6.76 3.67
C GLU A 38 8.65 -5.32 4.03
N LEU A 39 7.35 -5.02 4.01
CA LEU A 39 6.81 -3.68 4.29
C LEU A 39 6.28 -3.55 5.73
N LEU A 40 6.39 -4.61 6.53
CA LEU A 40 6.03 -4.57 7.95
C LEU A 40 7.09 -3.82 8.78
N PRO A 41 6.67 -3.14 9.86
CA PRO A 41 5.28 -2.93 10.28
C PRO A 41 4.58 -1.76 9.55
N GLY A 42 5.29 -0.96 8.75
CA GLY A 42 4.75 0.31 8.21
C GLY A 42 3.49 0.19 7.34
N ILE A 43 3.23 -0.97 6.72
CA ILE A 43 2.10 -1.20 5.82
C ILE A 43 0.76 -1.46 6.52
N ILE A 44 0.75 -1.76 7.83
CA ILE A 44 -0.45 -2.22 8.57
C ILE A 44 -1.64 -1.27 8.38
N HIS A 45 -1.43 0.04 8.49
CA HIS A 45 -2.50 1.03 8.39
C HIS A 45 -3.12 1.16 6.99
N GLN A 46 -2.52 0.53 5.98
CA GLN A 46 -3.03 0.53 4.60
C GLN A 46 -3.81 -0.76 4.27
N LEU A 47 -3.81 -1.75 5.18
CA LEU A 47 -4.52 -3.01 4.99
C LEU A 47 -6.00 -2.85 5.36
N PRO A 48 -6.93 -3.37 4.55
CA PRO A 48 -8.35 -3.40 4.90
C PRO A 48 -8.56 -4.26 6.15
N GLY A 49 -9.24 -3.72 7.17
CA GLY A 49 -9.59 -4.49 8.37
C GLY A 49 -8.44 -4.71 9.36
N ALA A 50 -7.23 -4.20 9.11
CA ALA A 50 -6.10 -4.28 10.06
C ALA A 50 -6.20 -3.28 11.23
N ASN A 51 -7.40 -2.77 11.49
CA ASN A 51 -7.71 -1.88 12.58
C ASN A 51 -7.65 -2.67 13.91
N PHE A 52 -6.54 -2.47 14.62
CA PHE A 52 -6.30 -2.63 16.06
C PHE A 52 -6.38 -4.03 16.70
N GLU A 53 -7.16 -4.99 16.22
CA GLU A 53 -7.28 -6.30 16.90
C GLU A 53 -6.10 -7.27 16.64
N PHE A 54 -5.42 -7.15 15.50
CA PHE A 54 -4.32 -8.06 15.14
C PHE A 54 -3.02 -7.80 15.95
N TRP A 55 -2.87 -6.60 16.53
CA TRP A 55 -1.65 -6.18 17.24
C TRP A 55 -1.81 -6.10 18.76
N ASP A 56 -3.03 -5.95 19.28
CA ASP A 56 -3.33 -6.04 20.72
C ASP A 56 -3.03 -7.44 21.29
N GLY A 57 -2.99 -8.47 20.43
CA GLY A 57 -2.61 -9.83 20.81
C GLY A 57 -1.10 -10.06 21.00
N PHE A 58 -0.25 -9.07 20.73
CA PHE A 58 1.21 -9.16 20.84
C PHE A 58 1.82 -8.11 21.80
N SER A 59 1.01 -7.31 22.50
CA SER A 59 1.45 -6.35 23.53
C SER A 59 1.19 -6.83 24.95
#